data_AF-B4N5Q9-F1
#
_entry.id   AF-B4N5Q9-F1
#
_cell.length_a   1.000
_cell.length_b   1.000
_cell.length_c   1.000
_cell.angle_alpha   90.00
_cell.angle_beta   90.00
_cell.angle_gamma   90.00
#
_symmetry.space_group_name_H-M   'P 1'
#
loop_
_entity.id
_entity.type
_entity.pdbx_description
1 polymer ?
#
loop_
_entity_poly.entity_id
_entity_poly.type
_entity_poly.pdbx_seq_one_letter_code
_entity_poly.pdbx_strand_id
1 'polypeptide(L)'
;MAPSIPDRWLNYSPIGQRVQGTRFIAFKVPLQQHINERVEEHLRLAPESLLESVPNLGLIIDLTNTNRYYSPSTFTDKNVEHQKLMIPGKMTPSRHLSSRFCDYVSDFLKTNENNDKLIGVHCTHGVNRTGYMICYFMINVLKMVPIEAIQTFAAARGHEIERNNYTASLRKMLNGASPAKSLEPEPMVNWRQLAQQRLDEDLANSKAGNTREISNNSSRDNAHNNRHDRRPYGRNYGNDGNDLSTNYSNSRYNRNEGSYDINDQSYDRSYDRSYDRSYDRSYDRSYERSYDRTYD
;
A
#
# COMPACT_ATOMS: atom_id res chain seq x y z
N MET A 1 -12.79 6.36 28.21
CA MET A 1 -12.67 7.83 28.10
C MET A 1 -12.81 8.20 26.63
N ALA A 2 -13.61 9.21 26.30
CA ALA A 2 -13.65 9.74 24.93
C ALA A 2 -12.23 10.17 24.51
N PRO A 3 -11.78 9.92 23.27
CA PRO A 3 -10.45 10.35 22.85
C PRO A 3 -10.34 11.87 22.99
N SER A 4 -9.32 12.35 23.71
CA SER A 4 -9.02 13.77 23.75
C SER A 4 -8.49 14.26 22.40
N ILE A 5 -8.67 15.55 22.11
CA ILE A 5 -8.09 16.20 20.94
C ILE A 5 -6.56 16.01 21.01
N PRO A 6 -5.89 15.53 19.94
CA PRO A 6 -4.44 15.39 19.95
C PRO A 6 -3.75 16.72 20.17
N ASP A 7 -2.59 16.69 20.84
CA ASP A 7 -1.76 17.88 21.03
C ASP A 7 -1.48 18.60 19.70
N ARG A 8 -1.53 19.93 19.73
CA ARG A 8 -1.37 20.84 18.57
C ARG A 8 -2.32 20.61 17.39
N TRP A 9 -3.33 19.75 17.49
CA TRP A 9 -4.23 19.45 16.35
C TRP A 9 -4.99 20.70 15.86
N LEU A 10 -5.28 21.65 16.77
CA LEU A 10 -5.92 22.92 16.46
C LEU A 10 -4.98 23.92 15.76
N ASN A 11 -3.66 23.73 15.82
CA ASN A 11 -2.68 24.62 15.19
C ASN A 11 -2.61 24.44 13.67
N TYR A 12 -3.30 23.42 13.13
CA TYR A 12 -3.28 23.09 11.73
C TYR A 12 -4.66 23.25 11.10
N SER A 13 -4.65 23.87 9.92
CA SER A 13 -5.82 23.91 9.04
C SER A 13 -6.37 22.48 8.79
N PRO A 14 -7.70 22.29 8.72
CA PRO A 14 -8.30 20.98 8.50
C PRO A 14 -7.81 20.26 7.25
N ILE A 15 -7.90 20.92 6.11
CA ILE A 15 -7.70 20.33 4.79
C ILE A 15 -6.81 21.28 3.98
N GLY A 16 -5.84 20.72 3.25
CA GLY A 16 -5.06 21.44 2.24
C GLY A 16 -5.72 21.40 0.86
N GLN A 17 -5.09 22.02 -0.12
CA GLN A 17 -5.49 21.94 -1.52
C GLN A 17 -4.98 20.65 -2.18
N ARG A 18 -5.50 20.37 -3.37
CA ARG A 18 -4.94 19.33 -4.25
C ARG A 18 -3.47 19.66 -4.55
N VAL A 19 -2.59 18.68 -4.34
CA VAL A 19 -1.16 18.82 -4.66
C VAL A 19 -1.01 18.87 -6.19
N GLN A 20 -0.46 19.97 -6.70
CA GLN A 20 -0.35 20.24 -8.13
C GLN A 20 0.33 19.08 -8.88
N GLY A 21 -0.21 18.71 -10.05
CA GLY A 21 0.31 17.61 -10.87
C GLY A 21 -0.02 16.20 -10.33
N THR A 22 -0.77 16.08 -9.23
CA THR A 22 -1.13 14.79 -8.63
C THR A 22 -2.64 14.71 -8.32
N ARG A 23 -3.10 13.59 -7.77
CA ARG A 23 -4.46 13.46 -7.21
C ARG A 23 -4.48 13.51 -5.67
N PHE A 24 -3.39 13.93 -5.04
CA PHE A 24 -3.30 13.94 -3.58
C PHE A 24 -3.99 15.15 -2.97
N ILE A 25 -4.63 14.93 -1.83
CA ILE A 25 -5.06 15.96 -0.89
C ILE A 25 -4.63 15.56 0.52
N ALA A 26 -4.04 16.51 1.25
CA ALA A 26 -3.53 16.28 2.59
C ALA A 26 -4.40 16.97 3.64
N PHE A 27 -4.72 16.29 4.72
CA PHE A 27 -5.54 16.82 5.81
C PHE A 27 -5.08 16.29 7.17
N LYS A 28 -5.48 16.96 8.26
CA LYS A 28 -5.26 16.45 9.62
C LYS A 28 -6.23 15.31 9.93
N VAL A 29 -5.97 14.51 10.95
CA VAL A 29 -6.85 13.37 11.25
C VAL A 29 -8.28 13.85 11.55
N PRO A 30 -9.32 13.29 10.89
CA PRO A 30 -10.69 13.51 11.29
C PRO A 30 -10.94 12.98 12.70
N LEU A 31 -11.68 13.72 13.51
CA LEU A 31 -12.09 13.30 14.85
C LEU A 31 -13.59 13.01 14.86
N GLN A 32 -14.04 12.08 15.71
CA GLN A 32 -15.47 11.80 15.87
C GLN A 32 -16.27 13.06 16.24
N GLN A 33 -17.52 13.12 15.81
CA GLN A 33 -18.38 14.32 15.91
C GLN A 33 -18.43 14.90 17.33
N HIS A 34 -18.61 14.05 18.36
CA HIS A 34 -18.68 14.47 19.75
C HIS A 34 -17.39 15.16 20.27
N ILE A 35 -16.23 14.88 19.65
CA ILE A 35 -14.96 15.55 19.97
C ILE A 35 -14.93 16.95 19.32
N ASN A 36 -15.51 17.08 18.12
CA ASN A 36 -15.57 18.34 17.36
C ASN A 36 -16.56 19.36 17.95
N GLU A 37 -17.59 18.95 18.69
CA GLU A 37 -18.60 19.86 19.27
C GLU A 37 -18.01 21.00 20.11
N ARG A 38 -16.85 20.76 20.74
CA ARG A 38 -16.14 21.73 21.59
C ARG A 38 -15.06 22.55 20.86
N VAL A 39 -14.88 22.31 19.57
CA VAL A 39 -13.88 22.97 18.72
C VAL A 39 -14.56 24.10 17.95
N GLU A 40 -13.85 25.18 17.64
CA GLU A 40 -14.35 26.25 16.76
C GLU A 40 -14.62 25.70 15.35
N GLU A 41 -15.74 26.13 14.74
CA GLU A 41 -16.27 25.52 13.50
C GLU A 41 -15.24 25.41 12.37
N HIS A 42 -14.47 26.48 12.13
CA HIS A 42 -13.46 26.52 11.05
C HIS A 42 -12.22 25.65 11.32
N LEU A 43 -12.04 25.14 12.54
CA LEU A 43 -10.95 24.23 12.92
C LEU A 43 -11.40 22.77 13.00
N ARG A 44 -12.71 22.50 12.93
CA ARG A 44 -13.28 21.16 13.00
C ARG A 44 -12.89 20.34 11.77
N LEU A 45 -12.85 19.04 11.97
CA LEU A 45 -12.81 18.07 10.89
C LEU A 45 -13.45 16.77 11.37
N ALA A 46 -14.73 16.62 11.10
CA ALA A 46 -15.43 15.35 11.23
C ALA A 46 -15.33 14.57 9.91
N PRO A 47 -15.46 13.23 9.93
CA PRO A 47 -15.52 12.43 8.69
C PRO A 47 -16.56 12.94 7.68
N GLU A 48 -17.72 13.37 8.15
CA GLU A 48 -18.80 13.90 7.32
C GLU A 48 -18.38 15.21 6.64
N SER A 49 -17.86 16.16 7.41
CA SER A 49 -17.38 17.45 6.90
C SER A 49 -16.20 17.30 5.92
N LEU A 50 -15.36 16.27 6.09
CA LEU A 50 -14.30 15.95 5.13
C LEU A 50 -14.90 15.55 3.77
N LEU A 51 -15.94 14.71 3.76
CA LEU A 51 -16.59 14.26 2.53
C LEU A 51 -17.40 15.37 1.85
N GLU A 52 -18.00 16.27 2.63
CA GLU A 52 -18.63 17.49 2.10
C GLU A 52 -17.61 18.42 1.46
N SER A 53 -16.45 18.59 2.09
CA SER A 53 -15.37 19.46 1.60
C SER A 53 -14.61 18.87 0.41
N VAL A 54 -14.57 17.54 0.31
CA VAL A 54 -13.83 16.79 -0.73
C VAL A 54 -14.77 15.74 -1.35
N PRO A 55 -15.79 16.16 -2.12
CA PRO A 55 -16.84 15.25 -2.60
C PRO A 55 -16.34 14.19 -3.59
N ASN A 56 -15.18 14.42 -4.21
CA ASN A 56 -14.56 13.48 -5.16
C ASN A 56 -13.45 12.62 -4.52
N LEU A 57 -13.45 12.47 -3.19
CA LEU A 57 -12.51 11.60 -2.48
C LEU A 57 -12.79 10.13 -2.82
N GLY A 58 -11.78 9.38 -3.24
CA GLY A 58 -11.93 7.96 -3.60
C GLY A 58 -11.13 7.00 -2.72
N LEU A 59 -10.01 7.47 -2.15
CA LEU A 59 -9.16 6.67 -1.27
C LEU A 59 -8.68 7.54 -0.11
N ILE A 60 -8.61 6.96 1.09
CA ILE A 60 -7.91 7.51 2.25
C ILE A 60 -6.76 6.57 2.62
N ILE A 61 -5.55 7.12 2.73
CA ILE A 61 -4.40 6.45 3.31
C ILE A 61 -4.13 7.06 4.69
N ASP A 62 -4.46 6.29 5.73
CA ASP A 62 -4.31 6.67 7.14
C ASP A 62 -2.94 6.25 7.67
N LEU A 63 -2.08 7.24 7.96
CA LEU A 63 -0.72 7.06 8.43
C LEU A 63 -0.58 7.09 9.97
N THR A 64 -1.70 7.13 10.71
CA THR A 64 -1.67 7.19 12.18
C THR A 64 -1.37 5.82 12.77
N ASN A 65 -0.57 5.78 13.85
CA ASN A 65 -0.26 4.54 14.58
C ASN A 65 -1.32 4.24 15.67
N THR A 66 -2.61 4.35 15.32
CA THR A 66 -3.73 4.10 16.23
C THR A 66 -5.05 4.05 15.47
N ASN A 67 -6.05 3.33 15.97
CA ASN A 67 -7.39 3.24 15.38
C ASN A 67 -8.45 4.03 16.18
N ARG A 68 -8.03 4.92 17.08
CA ARG A 68 -8.93 5.55 18.06
C ARG A 68 -9.70 6.77 17.58
N TYR A 69 -9.35 7.35 16.43
CA TYR A 69 -9.83 8.69 16.05
C TYR A 69 -11.17 8.68 15.31
N TYR A 70 -11.38 7.69 14.44
CA TYR A 70 -12.61 7.48 13.68
C TYR A 70 -12.70 6.01 13.25
N SER A 71 -13.90 5.56 12.85
CA SER A 71 -14.09 4.24 12.25
C SER A 71 -13.92 4.32 10.74
N PRO A 72 -13.13 3.46 10.08
CA PRO A 72 -13.03 3.42 8.62
C PRO A 72 -14.40 3.31 7.91
N SER A 73 -15.38 2.69 8.56
CA SER A 73 -16.75 2.55 8.04
C SER A 73 -17.41 3.88 7.67
N THR A 74 -17.07 4.99 8.34
CA THR A 74 -17.61 6.32 8.03
C THR A 74 -17.30 6.77 6.60
N PHE A 75 -16.26 6.18 6.00
CA PHE A 75 -15.81 6.44 4.64
C PHE A 75 -16.19 5.31 3.68
N THR A 76 -15.98 4.05 4.08
CA THR A 76 -16.25 2.90 3.18
C THR A 76 -17.72 2.76 2.85
N ASP A 77 -18.62 3.08 3.79
CA ASP A 77 -20.07 3.06 3.57
C ASP A 77 -20.52 4.11 2.54
N LYS A 78 -19.65 5.08 2.23
CA LYS A 78 -19.86 6.14 1.23
C LYS A 78 -18.96 5.97 0.01
N ASN A 79 -18.49 4.74 -0.27
CA ASN A 79 -17.66 4.36 -1.42
C ASN A 79 -16.29 5.07 -1.47
N VAL A 80 -15.71 5.39 -0.31
CA VAL A 80 -14.33 5.85 -0.20
C VAL A 80 -13.49 4.72 0.40
N GLU A 81 -12.52 4.22 -0.38
CA GLU A 81 -11.60 3.19 0.06
C GLU A 81 -10.76 3.68 1.25
N HIS A 82 -10.39 2.78 2.15
CA HIS A 82 -9.59 3.10 3.32
C HIS A 82 -8.43 2.12 3.46
N GLN A 83 -7.20 2.64 3.49
CA GLN A 83 -5.98 1.89 3.66
C GLN A 83 -5.23 2.39 4.89
N LYS A 84 -4.95 1.49 5.83
CA LYS A 84 -4.23 1.80 7.07
C LYS A 84 -2.76 1.45 6.92
N LEU A 85 -1.87 2.43 7.06
CA LEU A 85 -0.43 2.22 7.05
C LEU A 85 0.17 2.79 8.34
N MET A 86 0.38 1.94 9.34
CA MET A 86 0.86 2.38 10.66
C MET A 86 2.33 2.79 10.60
N ILE A 87 2.58 4.11 10.63
CA ILE A 87 3.94 4.66 10.64
C ILE A 87 4.27 5.17 12.04
N PRO A 88 5.30 4.61 12.72
CA PRO A 88 5.76 5.09 14.02
C PRO A 88 6.07 6.60 14.01
N GLY A 89 5.83 7.26 15.15
CA GLY A 89 6.12 8.68 15.30
C GLY A 89 7.62 8.98 15.25
N LYS A 90 7.97 10.22 14.91
CA LYS A 90 9.33 10.81 15.00
C LYS A 90 10.41 10.20 14.08
N MET A 91 10.23 8.98 13.57
CA MET A 91 11.17 8.33 12.68
C MET A 91 10.79 8.52 11.21
N THR A 92 11.80 8.46 10.33
CA THR A 92 11.62 8.40 8.87
C THR A 92 11.01 7.04 8.52
N PRO A 93 9.95 6.96 7.68
CA PRO A 93 9.35 5.69 7.29
C PRO A 93 10.38 4.79 6.60
N SER A 94 10.30 3.49 6.87
CA SER A 94 11.16 2.51 6.22
C SER A 94 10.85 2.41 4.72
N ARG A 95 11.82 1.92 3.93
CA ARG A 95 11.60 1.67 2.50
C ARG A 95 10.40 0.76 2.24
N HIS A 96 10.17 -0.24 3.10
CA HIS A 96 9.01 -1.13 3.00
C HIS A 96 7.69 -0.36 3.13
N LEU A 97 7.54 0.48 4.16
CA LEU A 97 6.33 1.30 4.35
C LEU A 97 6.15 2.28 3.18
N SER A 98 7.23 2.92 2.72
CA SER A 98 7.18 3.80 1.55
C SER A 98 6.78 3.06 0.27
N SER A 99 7.25 1.83 0.06
CA SER A 99 6.85 0.99 -1.08
C SER A 99 5.37 0.66 -1.02
N ARG A 100 4.87 0.17 0.13
CA ARG A 100 3.45 -0.17 0.32
C ARG A 100 2.53 1.02 0.07
N PHE A 101 2.93 2.22 0.49
CA PHE A 101 2.22 3.44 0.15
C PHE A 101 2.16 3.69 -1.36
N CYS A 102 3.29 3.54 -2.06
CA CYS A 102 3.32 3.68 -3.52
C CYS A 102 2.44 2.63 -4.21
N ASP A 103 2.37 1.42 -3.68
CA ASP A 103 1.53 0.34 -4.21
C ASP A 103 0.04 0.73 -4.10
N TYR A 104 -0.42 1.13 -2.90
CA TYR A 104 -1.80 1.63 -2.71
C TYR A 104 -2.18 2.75 -3.66
N VAL A 105 -1.27 3.72 -3.85
CA VAL A 105 -1.49 4.83 -4.76
C VAL A 105 -1.54 4.35 -6.21
N SER A 106 -0.62 3.48 -6.61
CA SER A 106 -0.54 2.99 -7.99
C SER A 106 -1.75 2.15 -8.37
N ASP A 107 -2.19 1.28 -7.46
CA ASP A 107 -3.38 0.44 -7.67
C ASP A 107 -4.63 1.30 -7.79
N PHE A 108 -4.81 2.27 -6.90
CA PHE A 108 -5.93 3.20 -6.98
C PHE A 108 -5.93 4.00 -8.28
N LEU A 109 -4.78 4.52 -8.72
CA LEU A 109 -4.68 5.27 -9.97
C LEU A 109 -5.00 4.41 -11.19
N LYS A 110 -4.61 3.14 -11.19
CA LYS A 110 -4.95 2.18 -12.26
C LYS A 110 -6.45 1.89 -12.29
N THR A 111 -7.06 1.58 -11.16
CA THR A 111 -8.50 1.25 -11.09
C THR A 111 -9.39 2.47 -11.33
N ASN A 112 -8.85 3.68 -11.20
CA ASN A 112 -9.55 4.96 -11.36
C ASN A 112 -8.98 5.80 -12.52
N GLU A 113 -8.47 5.16 -13.57
CA GLU A 113 -7.90 5.84 -14.74
C GLU A 113 -8.93 6.67 -15.53
N ASN A 114 -10.20 6.26 -15.48
CA ASN A 114 -11.30 6.87 -16.22
C ASN A 114 -12.00 7.99 -15.45
N ASN A 115 -11.57 8.31 -14.23
CA ASN A 115 -12.11 9.39 -13.42
C ASN A 115 -10.98 10.25 -12.82
N ASP A 116 -11.34 11.26 -12.03
CA ASP A 116 -10.39 12.16 -11.36
C ASP A 116 -10.58 12.14 -9.82
N LYS A 117 -10.96 10.97 -9.27
CA LYS A 117 -11.10 10.80 -7.82
C LYS A 117 -9.77 11.08 -7.12
N LEU A 118 -9.86 11.71 -5.96
CA LEU A 118 -8.73 12.15 -5.15
C LEU A 118 -8.29 11.08 -4.13
N ILE A 119 -7.01 11.16 -3.78
CA ILE A 119 -6.37 10.34 -2.75
C ILE A 119 -6.10 11.24 -1.54
N GLY A 120 -6.86 11.00 -0.48
CA GLY A 120 -6.66 11.60 0.82
C GLY A 120 -5.52 10.95 1.58
N VAL A 121 -4.58 11.74 2.10
CA VAL A 121 -3.51 11.22 2.95
C VAL A 121 -3.46 12.02 4.23
N HIS A 122 -3.50 11.33 5.36
CA HIS A 122 -3.39 11.99 6.65
C HIS A 122 -2.50 11.23 7.62
N CYS A 123 -1.89 11.98 8.53
CA CYS A 123 -1.37 11.46 9.78
C CYS A 123 -2.17 12.15 10.90
N THR A 124 -1.59 12.39 12.08
CA THR A 124 -2.31 13.14 13.12
C THR A 124 -2.57 14.59 12.69
N HIS A 125 -1.54 15.27 12.18
CA HIS A 125 -1.60 16.69 11.82
C HIS A 125 -1.68 16.94 10.31
N GLY A 126 -1.44 15.90 9.51
CA GLY A 126 -1.43 16.02 8.05
C GLY A 126 -0.20 16.73 7.47
N VAL A 127 0.89 16.82 8.23
CA VAL A 127 2.07 17.62 7.85
C VAL A 127 3.30 16.74 7.64
N ASN A 128 3.89 16.23 8.72
CA ASN A 128 5.21 15.59 8.66
C ASN A 128 5.23 14.24 7.91
N ARG A 129 4.55 13.22 8.44
CA ARG A 129 4.49 11.88 7.81
C ARG A 129 3.75 11.95 6.47
N THR A 130 2.66 12.69 6.42
CA THR A 130 1.89 12.95 5.19
C THR A 130 2.74 13.54 4.08
N GLY A 131 3.42 14.65 4.37
CA GLY A 131 4.31 15.32 3.42
C GLY A 131 5.46 14.44 3.00
N TYR A 132 6.06 13.69 3.92
CA TYR A 132 7.10 12.74 3.58
C TYR A 132 6.63 11.69 2.56
N MET A 133 5.49 11.02 2.80
CA MET A 133 5.01 9.95 1.92
C MET A 133 4.58 10.48 0.55
N ILE A 134 3.89 11.63 0.51
CA ILE A 134 3.51 12.28 -0.75
C ILE A 134 4.76 12.70 -1.53
N CYS A 135 5.72 13.39 -0.89
CA CYS A 135 6.97 13.78 -1.55
C CYS A 135 7.78 12.56 -2.00
N TYR A 136 7.82 11.49 -1.21
CA TYR A 136 8.49 10.25 -1.57
C TYR A 136 7.93 9.67 -2.87
N PHE A 137 6.59 9.64 -3.01
CA PHE A 137 5.94 9.20 -4.24
C PHE A 137 6.27 10.13 -5.42
N MET A 138 6.15 11.45 -5.25
CA MET A 138 6.47 12.41 -6.32
C MET A 138 7.92 12.26 -6.80
N ILE A 139 8.88 12.03 -5.90
CA ILE A 139 10.29 11.86 -6.25
C ILE A 139 10.54 10.50 -6.93
N ASN A 140 10.09 9.40 -6.31
CA ASN A 140 10.49 8.06 -6.76
C ASN A 140 9.64 7.56 -7.94
N VAL A 141 8.37 7.95 -8.00
CA VAL A 141 7.41 7.52 -9.02
C VAL A 141 7.27 8.56 -10.11
N LEU A 142 7.01 9.83 -9.75
CA LEU A 142 6.82 10.91 -10.73
C LEU A 142 8.13 11.58 -11.19
N LYS A 143 9.28 11.16 -10.63
CA LYS A 143 10.62 11.69 -10.96
C LYS A 143 10.76 13.20 -10.73
N MET A 144 9.94 13.77 -9.85
CA MET A 144 10.01 15.18 -9.47
C MET A 144 11.29 15.45 -8.67
N VAL A 145 11.89 16.63 -8.87
CA VAL A 145 13.07 17.05 -8.11
C VAL A 145 12.68 17.17 -6.63
N PRO A 146 13.45 16.64 -5.66
CA PRO A 146 13.06 16.64 -4.26
C PRO A 146 12.72 18.01 -3.65
N ILE A 147 13.43 19.07 -4.04
CA ILE A 147 13.14 20.41 -3.52
C ILE A 147 11.77 20.91 -4.01
N GLU A 148 11.46 20.66 -5.28
CA GLU A 148 10.19 20.99 -5.90
C GLU A 148 9.05 20.17 -5.28
N ALA A 149 9.27 18.87 -5.04
CA ALA A 149 8.31 18.01 -4.36
C ALA A 149 7.95 18.54 -2.97
N ILE A 150 8.95 18.92 -2.18
CA ILE A 150 8.75 19.49 -0.83
C ILE A 150 7.98 20.81 -0.90
N GLN A 151 8.36 21.70 -1.82
CA GLN A 151 7.71 23.00 -1.99
C GLN A 151 6.27 22.86 -2.48
N THR A 152 6.03 21.98 -3.44
CA THR A 152 4.70 21.69 -4.01
C THR A 152 3.77 21.12 -2.95
N PHE A 153 4.25 20.21 -2.10
CA PHE A 153 3.49 19.74 -0.95
C PHE A 153 3.21 20.87 0.06
N ALA A 154 4.22 21.64 0.46
CA ALA A 154 4.05 22.69 1.46
C ALA A 154 3.05 23.78 1.00
N ALA A 155 3.13 24.18 -0.26
CA ALA A 155 2.21 25.14 -0.88
C ALA A 155 0.77 24.61 -0.88
N ALA A 156 0.56 23.35 -1.30
CA ALA A 156 -0.77 22.75 -1.31
C ALA A 156 -1.32 22.50 0.10
N ARG A 157 -0.49 22.02 1.04
CA ARG A 157 -0.91 21.76 2.41
C ARG A 157 -1.17 23.04 3.21
N GLY A 158 -0.46 24.13 2.88
CA GLY A 158 -0.41 25.36 3.66
C GLY A 158 0.47 25.26 4.92
N HIS A 159 1.25 24.19 5.05
CA HIS A 159 2.12 23.90 6.20
C HIS A 159 3.40 23.21 5.73
N GLU A 160 4.56 23.68 6.19
CA GLU A 160 5.85 23.08 5.85
C GLU A 160 6.09 21.77 6.61
N ILE A 161 6.89 20.86 6.03
CA ILE A 161 7.38 19.69 6.74
C ILE A 161 8.37 20.14 7.82
N GLU A 162 7.92 20.15 9.07
CA GLU A 162 8.65 20.69 10.21
C GLU A 162 9.89 19.87 10.62
N ARG A 163 9.87 18.52 10.47
CA ARG A 163 10.99 17.71 10.94
C ARG A 163 12.11 17.57 9.92
N ASN A 164 13.30 17.98 10.36
CA ASN A 164 14.53 17.93 9.57
C ASN A 164 14.91 16.53 9.09
N ASN A 165 14.62 15.47 9.84
CA ASN A 165 14.94 14.11 9.40
C ASN A 165 14.17 13.70 8.13
N TYR A 166 12.93 14.19 7.96
CA TYR A 166 12.13 13.94 6.76
C TYR A 166 12.67 14.74 5.58
N THR A 167 12.84 16.05 5.72
CA THR A 167 13.31 16.92 4.62
C THR A 167 14.74 16.57 4.19
N ALA A 168 15.64 16.26 5.14
CA ALA A 168 16.99 15.81 4.83
C ALA A 168 17.00 14.45 4.11
N SER A 169 16.12 13.51 4.51
CA SER A 169 16.00 12.23 3.82
C SER A 169 15.50 12.39 2.39
N LEU A 170 14.47 13.22 2.15
CA LEU A 170 13.94 13.49 0.81
C LEU A 170 14.99 14.15 -0.09
N ARG A 171 15.70 15.18 0.41
CA ARG A 171 16.75 15.88 -0.35
C ARG A 171 17.90 14.95 -0.80
N LYS A 172 18.23 13.94 0.00
CA LYS A 172 19.27 12.95 -0.34
C LYS A 172 18.87 11.99 -1.46
N MET A 173 17.59 11.90 -1.83
CA MET A 173 17.11 10.96 -2.86
C MET A 173 17.56 11.33 -4.29
N LEU A 174 18.11 12.53 -4.48
CA LEU A 174 18.76 12.95 -5.74
C LEU A 174 19.98 12.08 -6.12
N ASN A 175 20.67 11.50 -5.14
CA ASN A 175 21.99 10.90 -5.38
C ASN A 175 21.96 9.49 -6.00
N GLY A 176 20.79 8.99 -6.40
CA GLY A 176 20.63 7.71 -7.11
C GLY A 176 20.68 7.83 -8.64
N ALA A 177 20.61 9.06 -9.18
CA ALA A 177 20.87 9.34 -10.58
C ALA A 177 22.22 10.06 -10.67
N SER A 178 23.18 9.49 -11.40
CA SER A 178 24.45 10.14 -11.70
C SER A 178 24.24 11.57 -12.23
N PRO A 179 25.18 12.52 -12.01
CA PRO A 179 25.04 13.86 -12.53
C PRO A 179 25.33 13.84 -14.03
N ALA A 180 24.30 13.60 -14.83
CA ALA A 180 24.40 13.64 -16.29
C ALA A 180 23.41 14.68 -16.83
N LYS A 181 24.02 15.82 -17.20
CA LYS A 181 23.53 16.86 -18.12
C LYS A 181 22.33 17.68 -17.66
N SER A 182 22.61 18.98 -17.52
CA SER A 182 21.68 20.08 -17.74
C SER A 182 20.69 19.78 -18.86
N LEU A 183 19.43 20.18 -18.68
CA LEU A 183 18.61 21.01 -19.59
C LEU A 183 17.12 20.82 -19.26
N GLU A 184 16.39 21.94 -19.22
CA GLU A 184 14.94 22.13 -19.39
C GLU A 184 13.98 21.32 -18.48
N PRO A 185 12.91 21.93 -17.93
CA PRO A 185 11.88 21.17 -17.23
C PRO A 185 11.17 20.22 -18.21
N GLU A 186 11.45 18.92 -18.07
CA GLU A 186 10.71 17.84 -18.74
C GLU A 186 9.20 18.04 -18.53
N PRO A 187 8.37 17.93 -19.59
CA PRO A 187 6.95 18.16 -19.47
C PRO A 187 6.33 17.17 -18.49
N MET A 188 5.40 17.69 -17.67
CA MET A 188 4.68 16.95 -16.64
C MET A 188 4.19 15.60 -17.19
N VAL A 189 4.70 14.52 -16.62
CA VAL A 189 4.52 13.15 -17.10
C VAL A 189 3.03 12.78 -17.16
N ASN A 190 2.57 12.42 -18.36
CA ASN A 190 1.22 11.91 -18.57
C ASN A 190 1.14 10.44 -18.11
N TRP A 191 0.65 10.25 -16.88
CA TRP A 191 0.48 8.95 -16.25
C TRP A 191 -0.38 7.97 -17.08
N ARG A 192 -1.24 8.45 -17.99
CA ARG A 192 -1.99 7.58 -18.92
C ARG A 192 -1.07 6.84 -19.89
N GLN A 193 -0.03 7.49 -20.40
CA GLN A 193 0.89 6.88 -21.36
C GLN A 193 1.89 5.93 -20.69
N LEU A 194 2.37 6.27 -19.49
CA LEU A 194 3.30 5.39 -18.76
C LEU A 194 2.64 4.13 -18.21
N ALA A 195 1.38 4.22 -17.77
CA ALA A 195 0.62 3.04 -17.36
C ALA A 195 0.42 2.07 -18.53
N GLN A 196 0.10 2.61 -19.72
CA GLN A 196 -0.05 1.82 -20.94
C GLN A 196 1.26 1.16 -21.36
N GLN A 197 2.38 1.88 -21.35
CA GLN A 197 3.69 1.34 -21.71
C GLN A 197 4.14 0.18 -20.80
N ARG A 198 3.92 0.29 -19.49
CA ARG A 198 4.26 -0.78 -18.54
C ARG A 198 3.38 -2.02 -18.73
N LEU A 199 2.10 -1.83 -19.02
CA LEU A 199 1.19 -2.92 -19.36
C LEU A 199 1.59 -3.61 -20.67
N ASP A 200 1.98 -2.84 -21.68
CA ASP A 200 2.44 -3.36 -22.96
C ASP A 200 3.77 -4.12 -22.82
N GLU A 201 4.68 -3.64 -21.95
CA GLU A 201 5.92 -4.33 -21.59
C GLU A 201 5.67 -5.66 -20.86
N ASP A 202 4.77 -5.67 -19.87
CA ASP A 202 4.37 -6.89 -19.15
C ASP A 202 3.65 -7.89 -20.09
N LEU A 203 2.84 -7.38 -21.02
CA LEU A 203 2.18 -8.18 -22.07
C LEU A 203 3.20 -8.74 -23.09
N ALA A 204 4.24 -7.96 -23.42
CA ALA A 204 5.32 -8.42 -24.29
C ALA A 204 6.19 -9.49 -23.60
N ASN A 205 6.49 -9.32 -22.30
CA ASN A 205 7.26 -10.28 -21.52
C ASN A 205 6.50 -11.59 -21.27
N SER A 206 5.19 -11.52 -21.05
CA SER A 206 4.34 -12.71 -20.94
C SER A 206 4.18 -13.47 -22.25
N LYS A 207 4.20 -12.79 -23.41
CA LYS A 207 4.24 -13.42 -24.74
C LYS A 207 5.60 -14.03 -25.09
N ALA A 208 6.71 -13.44 -24.63
CA ALA A 208 8.06 -13.96 -24.83
C ALA A 208 8.37 -15.21 -24.00
N GLY A 209 7.67 -15.41 -22.88
CA GLY A 209 7.81 -16.60 -22.02
C GLY A 209 7.11 -17.87 -22.54
N ASN A 210 6.26 -17.77 -23.58
CA ASN A 210 5.38 -18.86 -24.00
C ASN A 210 5.76 -19.52 -25.35
N THR A 211 6.98 -19.30 -25.86
CA THR A 211 7.48 -19.88 -27.13
C THR A 211 8.57 -20.94 -26.96
N ARG A 212 8.82 -21.43 -25.74
CA ARG A 212 9.70 -22.59 -25.52
C ARG A 212 8.96 -23.75 -24.90
N GLU A 213 7.98 -24.27 -25.63
CA GLU A 213 7.71 -25.71 -25.64
C GLU A 213 6.69 -26.00 -26.74
N ILE A 214 7.12 -26.75 -27.76
CA ILE A 214 6.42 -27.86 -28.43
C ILE A 214 6.85 -27.96 -29.90
N SER A 215 7.23 -29.19 -30.27
CA SER A 215 7.50 -29.76 -31.61
C SER A 215 8.97 -29.68 -32.06
N ASN A 216 9.67 -30.74 -32.48
CA ASN A 216 9.23 -32.02 -33.06
C ASN A 216 10.25 -33.15 -32.90
N ASN A 217 9.72 -34.35 -33.13
CA ASN A 217 10.28 -35.69 -33.06
C ASN A 217 11.18 -36.06 -34.27
N SER A 218 11.97 -37.13 -34.10
CA SER A 218 12.61 -38.02 -35.10
C SER A 218 13.99 -37.67 -35.70
N SER A 219 15.01 -38.47 -35.34
CA SER A 219 15.78 -39.34 -36.26
C SER A 219 16.91 -40.11 -35.55
N ARG A 220 16.88 -41.44 -35.74
CA ARG A 220 17.98 -42.42 -35.90
C ARG A 220 19.39 -42.06 -35.39
N ASP A 221 19.95 -42.85 -34.48
CA ASP A 221 20.94 -43.91 -34.82
C ASP A 221 21.48 -44.70 -33.61
N ASN A 222 21.71 -45.99 -33.88
CA ASN A 222 22.45 -47.06 -33.19
C ASN A 222 23.30 -46.77 -31.92
N ALA A 223 23.18 -47.65 -30.91
CA ALA A 223 24.27 -48.57 -30.49
C ALA A 223 23.92 -49.49 -29.29
N HIS A 224 23.83 -50.80 -29.58
CA HIS A 224 24.48 -51.95 -28.89
C HIS A 224 24.30 -52.24 -27.37
N ASN A 225 23.75 -53.45 -27.15
CA ASN A 225 24.17 -54.52 -26.23
C ASN A 225 23.95 -54.41 -24.71
N ASN A 226 23.07 -55.30 -24.19
CA ASN A 226 23.40 -56.58 -23.51
C ASN A 226 22.63 -56.87 -22.19
N ARG A 227 22.12 -58.12 -22.12
CA ARG A 227 21.91 -59.03 -20.96
C ARG A 227 20.67 -58.79 -20.08
N HIS A 228 19.72 -59.76 -20.06
CA HIS A 228 19.59 -60.88 -19.08
C HIS A 228 19.55 -60.35 -17.62
N ASP A 229 18.53 -60.58 -16.78
CA ASP A 229 17.90 -61.87 -16.47
C ASP A 229 16.75 -61.68 -15.44
N ARG A 230 15.80 -62.63 -15.40
CA ARG A 230 14.98 -63.09 -14.22
C ARG A 230 13.75 -62.32 -13.68
N ARG A 231 12.59 -62.92 -13.98
CA ARG A 231 11.39 -63.26 -13.15
C ARG A 231 11.66 -63.61 -11.64
N PRO A 232 10.65 -63.88 -10.75
CA PRO A 232 9.20 -63.58 -10.71
C PRO A 232 8.50 -63.43 -9.29
N TYR A 233 7.16 -63.23 -9.30
CA TYR A 233 6.07 -63.80 -8.43
C TYR A 233 5.67 -63.26 -7.03
N GLY A 234 4.33 -63.10 -6.87
CA GLY A 234 3.49 -63.19 -5.65
C GLY A 234 2.23 -62.28 -5.76
N ARG A 235 0.98 -62.72 -6.07
CA ARG A 235 -0.05 -63.48 -5.28
C ARG A 235 -0.12 -63.02 -3.80
N ASN A 236 -1.26 -62.74 -3.14
CA ASN A 236 -2.68 -63.04 -3.39
C ASN A 236 -3.62 -62.36 -2.34
N TYR A 237 -4.89 -62.16 -2.75
CA TYR A 237 -6.21 -62.27 -2.06
C TYR A 237 -6.70 -61.50 -0.82
N GLY A 238 -7.98 -61.09 -0.94
CA GLY A 238 -9.05 -61.02 0.09
C GLY A 238 -9.74 -59.65 0.15
N ASN A 239 -10.78 -59.31 -0.64
CA ASN A 239 -12.18 -59.76 -0.78
C ASN A 239 -13.17 -59.27 0.31
N ASP A 240 -14.40 -59.00 -0.18
CA ASP A 240 -15.68 -58.67 0.49
C ASP A 240 -15.89 -57.19 0.89
N GLY A 241 -16.84 -56.41 0.36
CA GLY A 241 -18.04 -56.68 -0.43
C GLY A 241 -19.30 -56.26 0.35
N ASN A 242 -19.97 -55.16 -0.05
CA ASN A 242 -21.43 -55.13 -0.21
C ASN A 242 -21.97 -53.81 -0.78
N ASP A 243 -22.85 -54.00 -1.76
CA ASP A 243 -23.62 -53.08 -2.58
C ASP A 243 -24.79 -52.39 -1.85
N LEU A 244 -25.28 -51.26 -2.41
CA LEU A 244 -26.63 -51.16 -3.01
C LEU A 244 -26.94 -49.74 -3.55
N SER A 245 -27.18 -49.66 -4.86
CA SER A 245 -28.27 -48.99 -5.63
C SER A 245 -28.77 -47.60 -5.18
N THR A 246 -29.17 -46.61 -5.98
CA THR A 246 -29.56 -46.37 -7.39
C THR A 246 -29.75 -44.82 -7.43
N ASN A 247 -29.44 -44.04 -8.46
CA ASN A 247 -30.28 -43.82 -9.65
C ASN A 247 -29.62 -42.77 -10.56
N TYR A 248 -29.78 -43.02 -11.86
CA TYR A 248 -29.52 -42.12 -12.97
C TYR A 248 -30.47 -40.92 -12.97
N SER A 249 -29.97 -39.71 -13.21
CA SER A 249 -30.59 -38.72 -14.10
C SER A 249 -29.58 -37.64 -14.46
N ASN A 250 -29.61 -37.31 -15.76
CA ASN A 250 -28.54 -36.71 -16.53
C ASN A 250 -28.88 -35.25 -16.85
N SER A 251 -27.86 -34.37 -16.81
CA SER A 251 -27.64 -33.18 -17.66
C SER A 251 -27.48 -31.82 -16.97
N ARG A 252 -26.23 -31.33 -17.07
CA ARG A 252 -25.77 -30.01 -17.59
C ARG A 252 -26.32 -28.75 -16.86
N TYR A 253 -25.52 -27.83 -16.31
CA TYR A 253 -24.32 -27.16 -16.86
C TYR A 253 -23.42 -26.57 -15.75
N ASN A 254 -22.13 -26.47 -16.06
CA ASN A 254 -21.09 -25.57 -15.54
C ASN A 254 -20.55 -25.69 -14.10
N ARG A 255 -19.64 -26.65 -14.00
CA ARG A 255 -18.30 -26.59 -13.40
C ARG A 255 -17.66 -25.18 -13.34
N ASN A 256 -17.22 -24.80 -12.13
CA ASN A 256 -15.82 -24.58 -11.73
C ASN A 256 -15.56 -23.23 -11.01
N GLU A 257 -15.93 -23.13 -9.73
CA GLU A 257 -15.24 -22.21 -8.82
C GLU A 257 -14.10 -22.96 -8.12
N GLY A 258 -12.89 -22.70 -8.60
CA GLY A 258 -11.65 -23.13 -7.98
C GLY A 258 -11.34 -22.23 -6.78
N SER A 259 -11.28 -22.88 -5.62
CA SER A 259 -10.69 -22.43 -4.37
C SER A 259 -9.31 -21.76 -4.54
N TYR A 260 -9.25 -20.46 -4.32
CA TYR A 260 -8.09 -19.63 -3.96
C TYR A 260 -8.65 -18.54 -3.02
N ASP A 261 -8.13 -18.15 -1.86
CA ASP A 261 -6.95 -18.47 -1.07
C ASP A 261 -7.30 -18.05 0.37
N ILE A 262 -7.43 -19.00 1.30
CA ILE A 262 -7.70 -18.73 2.74
C ILE A 262 -6.40 -18.38 3.50
N ASN A 263 -5.24 -18.43 2.84
CA ASN A 263 -3.93 -18.35 3.49
C ASN A 263 -3.33 -16.94 3.61
N ASP A 264 -3.83 -15.93 2.89
CA ASP A 264 -3.14 -14.63 2.84
C ASP A 264 -3.46 -13.72 4.06
N GLN A 265 -4.64 -13.89 4.68
CA GLN A 265 -5.03 -13.11 5.87
C GLN A 265 -4.34 -13.56 7.17
N SER A 266 -3.83 -14.80 7.24
CA SER A 266 -3.12 -15.29 8.42
C SER A 266 -1.65 -14.87 8.47
N TYR A 267 -1.03 -14.65 7.31
CA TYR A 267 0.36 -14.19 7.25
C TYR A 267 0.48 -12.73 7.68
N ASP A 268 -0.38 -11.83 7.20
CA ASP A 268 -0.37 -10.42 7.62
C ASP A 268 -0.66 -10.23 9.12
N ARG A 269 -1.61 -10.99 9.70
CA ARG A 269 -1.91 -10.89 11.15
C ARG A 269 -0.80 -11.40 12.06
N SER A 270 -0.02 -12.38 11.61
CA SER A 270 1.02 -13.02 12.42
C SER A 270 2.34 -12.24 12.38
N TYR A 271 2.63 -11.59 11.26
CA TYR A 271 3.81 -10.74 11.09
C TYR A 271 3.66 -9.41 11.85
N ASP A 272 2.51 -8.73 11.74
CA ASP A 272 2.28 -7.47 12.46
C ASP A 272 2.24 -7.67 13.99
N ARG A 273 1.62 -8.76 14.50
CA ARG A 273 1.58 -9.03 15.95
C ARG A 273 2.92 -9.36 16.59
N SER A 274 3.84 -9.98 15.85
CA SER A 274 5.12 -10.44 16.40
C SER A 274 6.18 -9.33 16.37
N TYR A 275 6.12 -8.44 15.38
CA TYR A 275 6.97 -7.26 15.33
C TYR A 275 6.54 -6.17 16.33
N ASP A 276 5.25 -5.89 16.49
CA ASP A 276 4.78 -4.85 17.41
C ASP A 276 5.01 -5.19 18.90
N ARG A 277 4.87 -6.45 19.31
CA ARG A 277 5.07 -6.85 20.73
C ARG A 277 6.51 -6.84 21.21
N SER A 278 7.47 -7.04 20.30
CA SER A 278 8.89 -7.16 20.65
C SER A 278 9.60 -5.81 20.65
N TYR A 279 9.17 -4.87 19.80
CA TYR A 279 9.74 -3.52 19.73
C TYR A 279 9.18 -2.57 20.79
N ASP A 280 7.86 -2.55 21.04
CA ASP A 280 7.27 -1.58 22.00
C ASP A 280 7.69 -1.87 23.46
N ARG A 281 7.87 -3.14 23.85
CA ARG A 281 8.27 -3.48 25.23
C ARG A 281 9.74 -3.24 25.57
N SER A 282 10.60 -3.23 24.56
CA SER A 282 12.05 -3.10 24.74
C SER A 282 12.52 -1.64 24.64
N TYR A 283 11.86 -0.83 23.80
CA TYR A 283 12.26 0.57 23.63
C TYR A 283 11.75 1.51 24.73
N ASP A 284 10.48 1.43 25.14
CA ASP A 284 9.94 2.36 26.15
C ASP A 284 10.61 2.18 27.53
N ARG A 285 10.97 0.95 27.92
CA ARG A 285 11.69 0.70 29.20
C ARG A 285 13.15 1.18 29.21
N SER A 286 13.79 1.27 28.05
CA SER A 286 15.20 1.64 27.96
C SER A 286 15.41 3.15 27.87
N TYR A 287 14.42 3.88 27.35
CA TYR A 287 14.50 5.32 27.13
C TYR A 287 14.01 6.16 28.32
N GLU A 288 13.04 5.69 29.11
CA GLU A 288 12.66 6.37 30.36
C GLU A 288 13.77 6.26 31.42
N ARG A 289 14.48 5.13 31.48
CA ARG A 289 15.53 4.88 32.50
C ARG A 289 16.84 5.64 32.27
N SER A 290 17.07 6.14 31.06
CA SER A 290 18.28 6.89 30.70
C SER A 290 18.11 8.40 30.86
N TYR A 291 16.88 8.92 30.79
CA TYR A 291 16.60 10.33 31.02
C TYR A 291 16.55 10.70 32.51
N ASP A 292 16.09 9.80 33.39
CA ASP A 292 16.05 10.03 34.85
C ASP A 292 17.43 9.93 35.55
N ARG A 293 18.51 9.58 34.84
CA ARG A 293 19.88 9.54 35.40
C ARG A 293 20.78 10.69 34.98
N THR A 294 20.33 11.56 34.09
CA THR A 294 21.13 12.67 33.57
C THR A 294 20.78 14.03 34.19
N TYR A 295 19.84 14.06 35.12
CA TYR A 295 19.42 15.27 35.86
C TYR A 295 19.22 14.96 37.35
N ASP A 296 20.25 14.44 38.01
CA ASP A 296 20.48 14.57 39.45
C ASP A 296 21.97 14.88 39.68
#